data_AF-A0A5K0VJJ3-F1
#
_entry.id   AF-A0A5K0VJJ3-F1
#
_cell.length_a   1.000
_cell.length_b   1.000
_cell.length_c   1.000
_cell.angle_alpha   90.00
_cell.angle_beta   90.00
_cell.angle_gamma   90.00
#
_symmetry.space_group_name_H-M   'P 1'
#
loop_
_entity.id
_entity.type
_entity.pdbx_description
1 polymer ?
#
loop_
_entity_poly.entity_id
_entity_poly.type
_entity_poly.pdbx_seq_one_letter_code
_entity_poly.pdbx_strand_id
1 'polypeptide(L)'
;GVLKVNQYIEVRPGIVAKDETGNMRCTPIYSRIVSLFAEQNELQFAVPGGLIGVGTTMDPTLTRADRLVGQVLGEVGSLPEVYVELE
;
A
#
# COMPACT_ATOMS: atom_id res chain seq x y z
N GLY A 1 10.56 1.03 10.42
CA GLY A 1 10.63 0.05 9.31
C GLY A 1 11.53 0.59 8.23
N VAL A 2 12.28 -0.28 7.55
CA VAL A 2 13.09 0.10 6.38
C VAL A 2 12.50 -0.62 5.18
N LEU A 3 12.18 0.11 4.12
CA LEU A 3 11.71 -0.50 2.87
C LEU A 3 12.91 -0.79 1.96
N LYS A 4 12.87 -1.92 1.25
CA LYS A 4 13.93 -2.31 0.32
C LYS A 4 13.36 -2.63 -1.06
N VAL A 5 14.16 -2.41 -2.10
CA VAL A 5 13.83 -2.87 -3.45
C VAL A 5 13.67 -4.40 -3.44
N ASN A 6 12.71 -4.92 -4.20
CA ASN A 6 12.29 -6.33 -4.25
C ASN A 6 11.57 -6.87 -3.01
N GLN A 7 11.27 -6.04 -2.01
CA GLN A 7 10.47 -6.46 -0.86
C GLN A 7 8.99 -6.67 -1.23
N TYR A 8 8.38 -7.70 -0.64
CA TYR A 8 6.93 -7.91 -0.71
C TYR A 8 6.22 -7.02 0.28
N ILE A 9 5.21 -6.32 -0.20
CA ILE A 9 4.42 -5.38 0.58
C ILE A 9 2.93 -5.70 0.44
N GLU A 10 2.18 -5.27 1.45
CA GLU A 10 0.73 -5.26 1.41
C GLU A 10 0.21 -3.83 1.58
N VAL A 11 -0.92 -3.55 0.96
CA VAL A 11 -1.66 -2.31 1.09
C VAL A 11 -3.01 -2.62 1.72
N ARG A 12 -3.29 -1.98 2.86
CA ARG A 12 -4.53 -2.11 3.63
C ARG A 12 -5.18 -0.73 3.82
N PRO A 13 -6.52 -0.63 3.82
CA PRO A 13 -7.52 -1.70 3.66
C PRO A 13 -7.59 -2.37 2.27
N GLY A 14 -6.93 -1.78 1.26
CA GLY A 14 -6.89 -2.30 -0.10
C GLY A 14 -8.18 -2.00 -0.87
N ILE A 15 -8.71 -2.98 -1.59
CA ILE A 15 -9.93 -2.84 -2.38
C ILE A 15 -11.13 -2.95 -1.44
N VAL A 16 -11.86 -1.85 -1.30
CA VAL A 16 -13.12 -1.79 -0.57
C VAL A 16 -14.27 -1.98 -1.55
N ALA A 17 -15.02 -3.06 -1.39
CA ALA A 17 -16.23 -3.34 -2.15
C ALA A 17 -17.41 -3.50 -1.20
N LYS A 18 -18.62 -3.13 -1.65
CA LYS A 18 -19.85 -3.45 -0.95
C LYS A 18 -20.42 -4.74 -1.52
N ASP A 19 -20.64 -5.73 -0.67
CA ASP A 19 -21.37 -6.94 -1.04
C ASP A 19 -22.87 -6.62 -1.21
N GLU A 20 -23.62 -7.52 -1.86
CA GLU A 20 -25.07 -7.36 -2.12
C GLU A 20 -25.90 -7.16 -0.85
N THR A 21 -25.39 -7.62 0.30
CA THR A 21 -26.02 -7.48 1.62
C THR A 21 -25.68 -6.14 2.32
N GLY A 22 -24.93 -5.25 1.68
CA GLY A 22 -24.54 -3.95 2.23
C GLY A 22 -23.30 -3.97 3.13
N ASN A 23 -22.69 -5.14 3.35
CA ASN A 23 -21.46 -5.27 4.13
C ASN A 23 -20.25 -4.76 3.35
N MET A 24 -19.35 -4.05 4.03
CA MET A 24 -18.08 -3.60 3.43
C MET A 24 -17.06 -4.73 3.50
N ARG A 25 -16.60 -5.20 2.34
CA ARG A 25 -15.54 -6.17 2.19
C ARG A 25 -14.24 -5.46 1.83
N CYS A 26 -13.26 -5.53 2.73
CA CYS A 26 -11.92 -4.99 2.51
C CYS A 26 -10.97 -6.13 2.10
N THR A 27 -10.41 -6.05 0.90
CA THR A 27 -9.43 -7.04 0.41
C THR A 27 -8.05 -6.40 0.31
N PRO A 28 -7.05 -6.88 1.07
CA PRO A 28 -5.70 -6.34 1.00
C PRO A 28 -5.08 -6.60 -0.37
N ILE A 29 -4.25 -5.66 -0.84
CA ILE A 29 -3.53 -5.81 -2.10
C ILE A 29 -2.08 -6.18 -1.81
N TYR A 30 -1.63 -7.29 -2.37
CA TYR A 30 -0.24 -7.72 -2.29
C TYR A 30 0.52 -7.28 -3.54
N SER A 31 1.71 -6.72 -3.35
CA SER A 31 2.57 -6.30 -4.45
C SER A 31 4.04 -6.38 -4.05
N ARG A 32 4.94 -6.10 -5.00
CA ARG A 32 6.38 -6.08 -4.79
C ARG A 32 6.94 -4.72 -5.16
N ILE A 33 7.88 -4.22 -4.37
CA ILE A 33 8.60 -2.97 -4.66
C ILE A 33 9.57 -3.22 -5.81
N VAL A 34 9.47 -2.41 -6.86
CA VAL A 34 10.35 -2.44 -8.04
C VAL A 34 11.43 -1.38 -7.93
N SER A 35 11.10 -0.20 -7.42
CA SER A 35 12.01 0.94 -7.31
C SER A 35 11.61 1.84 -6.15
N LEU A 36 12.58 2.58 -5.62
CA LEU A 36 12.37 3.61 -4.61
C LEU A 36 12.98 4.91 -5.13
N PHE A 37 12.23 6.00 -5.08
CA PHE A 37 12.68 7.31 -5.54
C PHE A 37 12.50 8.35 -4.44
N ALA A 38 13.55 9.14 -4.22
CA ALA A 38 13.47 10.39 -3.47
C ALA A 38 13.89 11.52 -4.42
N GLU A 39 12.92 12.34 -4.83
CA GLU A 39 13.09 13.35 -5.87
C GLU A 39 13.61 12.75 -7.19
N GLN A 40 14.85 13.05 -7.58
CA GLN A 40 15.49 12.52 -8.79
C GLN A 40 16.46 11.36 -8.49
N ASN A 41 16.57 10.93 -7.24
CA ASN A 41 17.52 9.90 -6.82
C ASN A 41 16.83 8.54 -6.68
N GLU A 42 17.40 7.52 -7.31
CA GLU A 42 17.01 6.13 -7.08
C GLU A 42 17.68 5.59 -5.82
N LEU A 43 16.91 4.90 -4.98
CA LEU A 43 17.35 4.37 -3.69
C LEU A 43 17.24 2.84 -3.66
N GLN A 44 18.21 2.17 -3.04
CA GLN A 44 18.16 0.72 -2.80
C GLN A 44 17.34 0.36 -1.54
N PHE A 45 17.29 1.29 -0.58
CA PHE A 45 16.53 1.18 0.64
C PHE A 45 16.04 2.57 1.08
N ALA A 46 14.90 2.62 1.75
CA ALA A 46 14.34 3.84 2.30
C ALA A 46 14.24 3.75 3.82
N VAL A 47 14.71 4.81 4.47
CA VAL A 47 14.64 4.98 5.93
C VAL A 47 13.37 5.74 6.32
N PRO A 48 12.86 5.57 7.55
CA PRO A 48 11.79 6.41 8.06
C PRO A 48 12.21 7.89 8.08
N GLY A 49 11.25 8.77 7.78
CA GLY A 49 11.44 10.21 7.85
C GLY A 49 11.53 10.84 6.45
N GLY A 50 10.40 11.34 5.96
CA GLY A 50 10.29 12.02 4.66
C GLY A 50 9.20 11.43 3.78
N LEU A 51 9.07 12.03 2.58
CA LEU A 51 8.22 11.54 1.50
C LEU A 51 9.08 10.79 0.49
N ILE A 52 8.65 9.60 0.09
CA ILE A 52 9.32 8.78 -0.92
C ILE A 52 8.31 8.29 -1.96
N GLY A 53 8.75 8.19 -3.20
CA GLY A 53 8.02 7.49 -4.26
C GLY A 53 8.36 6.00 -4.22
N VAL A 54 7.33 5.15 -4.05
CA VAL A 54 7.48 3.69 -4.06
C VAL A 54 6.90 3.14 -5.36
N GLY A 55 7.75 2.67 -6.26
CA GLY A 55 7.33 1.96 -7.46
C GLY A 55 6.98 0.52 -7.14
N THR A 56 5.78 0.06 -7.52
CA THR A 56 5.32 -1.31 -7.24
C THR A 56 4.87 -2.02 -8.51
N THR A 57 4.77 -3.35 -8.47
CA THR A 57 4.22 -4.18 -9.56
C THR A 57 2.68 -4.21 -9.59
N MET A 58 2.01 -3.29 -8.91
CA MET A 58 0.55 -3.26 -8.83
C MET A 58 -0.05 -2.80 -10.16
N ASP A 59 -1.26 -3.27 -10.47
CA ASP A 59 -2.00 -2.82 -11.64
C ASP A 59 -2.26 -1.29 -11.58
N PRO A 60 -1.83 -0.49 -12.58
CA PRO A 60 -2.05 0.95 -12.62
C PRO A 60 -3.53 1.38 -12.55
N THR A 61 -4.47 0.50 -12.88
CA THR A 61 -5.90 0.77 -12.74
C THR A 61 -6.34 0.91 -11.29
N LEU A 62 -5.62 0.27 -10.35
CA LEU A 62 -5.88 0.38 -8.91
C LEU A 62 -5.40 1.71 -8.34
N THR A 63 -4.39 2.33 -8.95
CA THR A 63 -3.81 3.61 -8.52
C THR A 63 -4.39 4.83 -9.23
N ARG A 64 -5.25 4.61 -10.24
CA ARG A 64 -5.87 5.67 -11.03
C ARG A 64 -6.83 6.52 -10.17
N ALA A 65 -6.87 7.83 -10.43
CA ALA A 65 -7.80 8.77 -9.81
C ALA A 65 -7.74 8.75 -8.27
N ASP A 66 -6.52 8.73 -7.72
CA ASP A 66 -6.26 8.88 -6.29
C ASP A 66 -6.91 7.81 -5.39
N ARG A 67 -7.23 6.64 -5.95
CA ARG A 67 -7.86 5.52 -5.24
C ARG A 67 -7.03 4.95 -4.09
N LEU A 68 -5.72 5.19 -4.07
CA LEU A 68 -4.84 4.77 -2.98
C LEU A 68 -4.65 5.83 -1.88
N VAL A 69 -5.31 6.99 -1.97
CA VAL A 69 -5.22 8.01 -0.91
C VAL A 69 -5.79 7.46 0.39
N GLY A 70 -5.05 7.66 1.49
CA GLY A 70 -5.43 7.19 2.82
C GLY A 70 -5.14 5.71 3.10
N GLN A 71 -4.56 4.98 2.14
CA GLN A 71 -4.15 3.59 2.34
C GLN A 71 -2.84 3.51 3.13
N VAL A 72 -2.69 2.42 3.87
CA VAL A 72 -1.48 2.09 4.64
C VAL A 72 -0.72 1.01 3.90
N LEU A 73 0.56 1.25 3.65
CA LEU A 73 1.48 0.30 3.04
C LEU A 73 2.46 -0.22 4.09
N GLY A 74 2.70 -1.52 4.10
CA GLY A 74 3.64 -2.16 5.02
C GLY A 74 4.16 -3.48 4.50
N GLU A 75 5.03 -4.11 5.29
CA GLU A 75 5.47 -5.47 5.01
C GLU A 75 4.30 -6.44 5.20
N VAL A 76 4.29 -7.51 4.40
CA VAL A 76 3.23 -8.52 4.46
C VAL A 76 3.12 -9.10 5.87
N GLY A 77 1.95 -8.95 6.48
CA GLY A 77 1.66 -9.46 7.82
C GLY A 77 2.09 -8.53 8.96
N SER A 78 2.71 -7.38 8.66
CA SER A 78 3.12 -6.42 9.69
C SER A 78 2.08 -5.33 9.95
N LEU A 79 1.05 -5.21 9.10
CA LEU A 79 0.04 -4.16 9.24
C LEU A 79 -1.04 -4.52 10.28
N PRO A 80 -1.60 -3.50 10.96
CA PRO A 80 -2.69 -3.70 11.90
C PRO A 80 -3.96 -4.22 11.22
N GLU A 81 -4.90 -4.67 12.05
CA GLU A 81 -6.24 -5.07 11.60
C GLU A 81 -7.03 -3.86 11.09
N VAL A 82 -7.93 -4.14 10.14
CA VAL A 82 -8.79 -3.12 9.52
C VAL A 82 -10.14 -3.15 10.22
N TYR A 83 -10.51 -2.02 10.80
CA TYR A 83 -11.79 -1.83 11.48
C TYR A 83 -12.72 -0.96 10.62
N VAL A 84 -14.01 -1.28 10.62
CA VAL A 84 -15.04 -0.57 9.84
C VAL A 84 -15.81 0.44 10.69
N GLU A 85 -15.86 0.22 12.00
CA GLU A 85 -16.52 1.08 12.97
C GLU A 85 -15.51 1.52 14.03
N LEU A 86 -15.65 2.76 14.47
CA LEU A 86 -14.89 3.34 15.59
C LEU A 86 -15.84 3.35 16.80
N GLU A 87 -15.42 2.72 17.89
CA GLU A 87 -16.06 2.89 19.22
C GLU A 87 -15.63 4.21 19.87
#